data_AF-A0A7S4M4Q8-F1
#
_entry.id   AF-A0A7S4M4Q8-F1
#
_cell.length_a   1.000
_cell.length_b   1.000
_cell.length_c   1.000
_cell.angle_alpha   90.00
_cell.angle_beta   90.00
_cell.angle_gamma   90.00
#
_symmetry.space_group_name_H-M   'P 1'
#
loop_
_entity.id
_entity.type
_entity.pdbx_description
1 polymer ?
#
loop_
_entity_poly.entity_id
_entity_poly.type
_entity_poly.pdbx_seq_one_letter_code
_entity_poly.pdbx_strand_id
1 'polypeptide(L)'
;RKVRTKREDDSPEENEVRVTNKVKRGTKDDAFVEEALAMFEDKGFDTVFLKAMGGAIPKVIMTAEIVKRKVPGLHQILTLTSNTTVDVYEPLEEGLRQVTNERQVSSITITLSKKPLDTSDIGYQAPLTEEERSQPITEPAKRTRRSRKKPTRSNNNEDDDEEPTTPSKRGKNRKGRGRRGKRNNRQRNNK
;
A
#
# COMPACT_ATOMS: atom_id res chain seq x y z
N ARG A 1 13.62 25.87 -6.37
CA ARG A 1 13.86 24.70 -5.47
C ARG A 1 12.60 24.50 -4.62
N LYS A 2 12.18 23.26 -4.28
CA LYS A 2 11.00 23.07 -3.42
C LYS A 2 11.38 23.30 -1.96
N VAL A 3 10.83 24.36 -1.35
CA VAL A 3 10.96 24.61 0.07
C VAL A 3 9.62 24.24 0.69
N ARG A 4 9.58 23.10 1.40
CA ARG A 4 8.40 22.76 2.19
C ARG A 4 8.45 23.61 3.45
N THR A 5 7.47 24.48 3.62
CA THR A 5 7.25 25.16 4.90
C THR A 5 7.02 24.10 5.97
N LYS A 6 7.66 24.25 7.13
CA LYS A 6 7.53 23.33 8.26
C LYS A 6 6.06 23.22 8.62
N ARG A 7 5.59 21.98 8.78
CA ARG A 7 4.30 21.70 9.41
C ARG A 7 4.39 22.17 10.86
N GLU A 8 3.28 22.58 11.45
CA GLU A 8 3.20 22.65 12.92
C GLU A 8 3.57 21.26 13.44
N ASP A 9 4.76 21.15 14.02
CA ASP A 9 5.24 19.95 14.68
C ASP A 9 4.53 19.90 16.02
N ASP A 10 3.32 19.33 16.04
CA ASP A 10 2.87 18.69 17.28
C ASP A 10 3.86 17.56 17.55
N SER A 11 4.65 17.77 18.60
CA SER A 11 5.54 16.75 19.15
C SER A 11 4.78 15.44 19.24
N PRO A 12 5.29 14.34 18.65
CA PRO A 12 4.56 13.08 18.65
C PRO A 12 4.31 12.65 20.09
N GLU A 13 3.06 12.35 20.41
CA GLU A 13 2.70 11.76 21.69
C GLU A 13 3.32 10.37 21.80
N GLU A 14 3.67 9.94 23.02
CA GLU A 14 4.38 8.66 23.23
C GLU A 14 3.56 7.42 22.85
N ASN A 15 2.24 7.58 22.84
CA ASN A 15 1.23 6.58 22.48
C ASN A 15 0.66 6.79 21.05
N GLU A 16 1.36 7.53 20.19
CA GLU A 16 0.96 7.78 18.79
C GLU A 16 1.81 6.99 17.78
N VAL A 17 1.15 6.23 16.89
CA VAL A 17 1.76 5.60 15.72
C VAL A 17 1.39 6.37 14.45
N ARG A 18 2.39 6.98 13.79
CA ARG A 18 2.23 7.68 12.51
C ARG A 18 2.45 6.75 11.32
N VAL A 19 1.37 6.28 10.71
CA VAL A 19 1.42 5.40 9.55
C VAL A 19 1.73 6.21 8.28
N THR A 20 2.77 5.79 7.56
CA THR A 20 3.19 6.45 6.31
C THR A 20 3.44 5.45 5.19
N ASN A 21 3.28 5.90 3.94
CA ASN A 21 3.62 5.12 2.74
C ASN A 21 5.13 5.01 2.49
N LYS A 22 5.93 5.87 3.13
CA LYS A 22 7.39 5.87 2.99
C LYS A 22 7.97 4.89 4.00
N VAL A 23 7.75 3.62 3.74
CA VAL A 23 8.43 2.56 4.46
C VAL A 23 9.91 2.58 4.02
N LYS A 24 10.86 2.55 4.96
CA LYS A 24 12.28 2.40 4.61
C LYS A 24 12.41 1.08 3.80
N ARG A 25 13.32 1.01 2.82
CA ARG A 25 13.51 -0.24 2.06
C ARG A 25 13.71 -1.40 3.04
N GLY A 26 12.84 -2.41 2.97
CA GLY A 26 12.92 -3.62 3.78
C GLY A 26 12.05 -3.64 5.05
N THR A 27 11.40 -2.54 5.45
CA THR A 27 10.37 -2.63 6.51
C THR A 27 9.08 -3.20 5.90
N LYS A 28 8.46 -4.15 6.58
CA LYS A 28 7.20 -4.78 6.15
C LYS A 28 6.02 -3.89 6.54
N ASP A 29 4.87 -4.11 5.92
CA ASP A 29 3.63 -3.42 6.31
C ASP A 29 3.24 -3.72 7.77
N ASP A 30 3.72 -4.84 8.29
CA ASP A 30 3.54 -5.30 9.67
C ASP A 30 4.23 -4.43 10.73
N ALA A 31 5.21 -3.60 10.35
CA ALA A 31 5.99 -2.82 11.32
C ALA A 31 5.11 -1.88 12.17
N PHE A 32 4.08 -1.28 11.57
CA PHE A 32 3.14 -0.40 12.31
C PHE A 32 2.19 -1.19 13.21
N VAL A 33 1.89 -2.45 12.85
CA VAL A 33 1.12 -3.35 13.71
C VAL A 33 1.96 -3.72 14.91
N GLU A 34 3.20 -4.13 14.71
CA GLU A 34 4.15 -4.47 15.78
C GLU A 34 4.36 -3.28 16.72
N GLU A 35 4.53 -2.07 16.19
CA GLU A 35 4.67 -0.85 16.99
C GLU A 35 3.42 -0.58 17.84
N ALA A 36 2.22 -0.67 17.24
CA ALA A 36 0.98 -0.46 17.97
C ALA A 36 0.74 -1.53 19.06
N LEU A 37 1.10 -2.79 18.80
CA LEU A 37 1.01 -3.86 19.81
C LEU A 37 1.98 -3.62 20.96
N ALA A 38 3.23 -3.24 20.66
CA ALA A 38 4.23 -2.89 21.66
C ALA A 38 3.76 -1.72 22.55
N MET A 39 2.98 -0.77 22.03
CA MET A 39 2.39 0.29 22.85
C MET A 39 1.39 -0.26 23.90
N PHE A 40 0.61 -1.28 23.56
CA PHE A 40 -0.35 -1.89 24.48
C PHE A 40 0.27 -2.92 25.42
N GLU A 41 1.27 -3.67 24.97
CA GLU A 41 1.89 -4.81 25.68
C GLU A 41 3.15 -4.38 26.44
N ASP A 42 4.13 -3.77 25.77
CA ASP A 42 5.43 -3.43 26.37
C ASP A 42 5.37 -2.14 27.17
N LYS A 43 4.73 -1.10 26.60
CA LYS A 43 4.62 0.22 27.23
C LYS A 43 3.40 0.33 28.16
N GLY A 44 2.45 -0.59 28.06
CA GLY A 44 1.28 -0.66 28.94
C GLY A 44 0.28 0.48 28.77
N PHE A 45 0.24 1.16 27.61
CA PHE A 45 -0.75 2.21 27.38
C PHE A 45 -2.16 1.62 27.30
N ASP A 46 -3.14 2.33 27.86
CA ASP A 46 -4.56 1.99 27.73
C ASP A 46 -5.15 2.49 26.41
N THR A 47 -4.57 3.55 25.85
CA THR A 47 -5.07 4.22 24.64
C THR A 47 -3.92 4.49 23.68
N VAL A 48 -4.11 4.16 22.41
CA VAL A 48 -3.13 4.35 21.33
C VAL A 48 -3.80 5.09 20.18
N PHE A 49 -3.09 6.05 19.60
CA PHE A 49 -3.54 6.85 18.46
C PHE A 49 -2.85 6.40 17.18
N LEU A 50 -3.63 5.95 16.20
CA LEU A 50 -3.11 5.65 14.87
C LEU A 50 -3.44 6.82 13.94
N LYS A 51 -2.42 7.57 13.51
CA LYS A 51 -2.60 8.74 12.64
C LYS A 51 -2.03 8.49 11.25
N ALA A 52 -2.76 8.91 10.21
CA ALA A 52 -2.26 8.85 8.84
C ALA A 52 -2.79 10.00 7.98
N MET A 53 -2.13 10.23 6.85
CA MET A 53 -2.50 11.28 5.90
C MET A 53 -2.46 10.79 4.45
N GLY A 54 -3.39 11.29 3.64
CA GLY A 54 -3.46 11.06 2.21
C GLY A 54 -3.38 9.57 1.84
N GLY A 55 -2.42 9.21 0.98
CA GLY A 55 -2.30 7.83 0.49
C GLY A 55 -2.00 6.76 1.55
N ALA A 56 -1.69 7.13 2.80
CA ALA A 56 -1.47 6.18 3.89
C ALA A 56 -2.75 5.80 4.66
N ILE A 57 -3.87 6.47 4.38
CA ILE A 57 -5.17 6.20 5.01
C ILE A 57 -5.60 4.73 4.88
N PRO A 58 -5.54 4.07 3.71
CA PRO A 58 -5.93 2.66 3.61
C PRO A 58 -5.06 1.74 4.50
N LYS A 59 -3.79 2.12 4.69
CA LYS A 59 -2.84 1.32 5.47
C LYS A 59 -3.14 1.41 6.96
N VAL A 60 -3.45 2.59 7.49
CA VAL A 60 -3.76 2.72 8.92
C VAL A 60 -5.06 2.04 9.29
N ILE A 61 -6.05 2.02 8.39
CA ILE A 61 -7.29 1.25 8.58
C ILE A 61 -6.95 -0.25 8.71
N MET A 62 -6.15 -0.79 7.79
CA MET A 62 -5.70 -2.18 7.87
C MET A 62 -4.93 -2.46 9.17
N THR A 63 -4.03 -1.55 9.57
CA THR A 63 -3.29 -1.68 10.84
C THR A 63 -4.25 -1.73 12.04
N ALA A 64 -5.24 -0.83 12.10
CA ALA A 64 -6.24 -0.81 13.16
C ALA A 64 -7.04 -2.13 13.21
N GLU A 65 -7.48 -2.64 12.06
CA GLU A 65 -8.21 -3.91 11.98
C GLU A 65 -7.38 -5.10 12.51
N ILE A 66 -6.10 -5.17 12.15
CA ILE A 66 -5.22 -6.23 12.66
C ILE A 66 -5.01 -6.09 14.17
N VAL A 67 -4.81 -4.87 14.67
CA VAL A 67 -4.58 -4.62 16.11
C VAL A 67 -5.81 -4.98 16.93
N LYS A 68 -7.03 -4.58 16.51
CA LYS A 68 -8.29 -4.96 17.19
C LYS A 68 -8.54 -6.47 17.22
N ARG A 69 -8.03 -7.23 16.25
CA ARG A 69 -8.09 -8.69 16.28
C ARG A 69 -7.11 -9.30 17.27
N LYS A 70 -5.94 -8.69 17.45
CA LYS A 70 -4.92 -9.21 18.37
C LYS A 70 -5.19 -8.82 19.82
N VAL A 71 -5.62 -7.59 20.08
CA VAL A 71 -5.92 -7.08 21.42
C VAL A 71 -7.44 -7.07 21.66
N PRO A 72 -7.98 -7.89 22.59
CA PRO A 72 -9.40 -7.94 22.87
C PRO A 72 -9.90 -6.66 23.56
N GLY A 73 -11.18 -6.34 23.40
CA GLY A 73 -11.84 -5.30 24.20
C GLY A 73 -11.53 -3.86 23.79
N LEU A 74 -10.95 -3.63 22.61
CA LEU A 74 -10.62 -2.27 22.16
C LEU A 74 -11.84 -1.51 21.65
N HIS A 75 -12.21 -0.43 22.35
CA HIS A 75 -13.10 0.61 21.87
C HIS A 75 -12.38 1.45 20.81
N GLN A 76 -13.13 1.94 19.83
CA GLN A 76 -12.58 2.76 18.76
C GLN A 76 -13.36 4.06 18.59
N ILE A 77 -12.64 5.15 18.31
CA ILE A 77 -13.21 6.37 17.71
C ILE A 77 -12.40 6.73 16.46
N LEU A 78 -13.10 7.00 15.36
CA LEU A 78 -12.54 7.42 14.08
C LEU A 78 -12.82 8.92 13.85
N THR A 79 -11.77 9.71 13.70
CA THR A 79 -11.87 11.14 13.35
C THR A 79 -11.20 11.41 12.00
N LEU A 80 -11.94 12.06 11.09
CA LEU A 80 -11.45 12.51 9.79
C LEU A 80 -11.31 14.03 9.78
N THR A 81 -10.15 14.52 9.33
CA THR A 81 -9.87 15.95 9.21
C THR A 81 -9.28 16.29 7.85
N SER A 82 -9.41 17.53 7.41
CA SER A 82 -8.78 18.03 6.19
C SER A 82 -7.76 19.10 6.59
N ASN A 83 -6.49 18.86 6.29
CA ASN A 83 -5.39 19.75 6.65
C ASN A 83 -4.84 20.43 5.39
N THR A 84 -4.73 21.76 5.41
CA THR A 84 -4.13 22.52 4.30
C THR A 84 -2.61 22.46 4.39
N THR A 85 -1.96 21.94 3.35
CA THR A 85 -0.51 21.96 3.21
C THR A 85 -0.11 23.06 2.22
N VAL A 86 0.75 23.97 2.65
CA VAL A 86 1.29 25.06 1.82
C VAL A 86 2.69 24.67 1.33
N ASP A 87 2.85 24.52 0.02
CA ASP A 87 4.14 24.26 -0.64
C ASP A 87 4.63 25.56 -1.32
N VAL A 88 5.78 26.09 -0.88
CA VAL A 88 6.38 27.32 -1.44
C VAL A 88 7.47 26.95 -2.46
N TYR A 89 7.41 27.59 -3.63
CA TYR A 89 8.32 27.35 -4.75
C TYR A 89 9.18 28.59 -5.01
N GLU A 90 10.50 28.43 -4.84
CA GLU A 90 11.48 29.45 -5.23
C GLU A 90 11.65 29.46 -6.76
N PRO A 91 11.50 30.63 -7.42
CA PRO A 91 11.78 30.80 -8.84
C PRO A 91 13.27 30.62 -9.15
N LEU A 92 13.58 30.17 -10.37
CA LEU A 92 14.95 29.92 -10.82
C LEU A 92 15.60 31.14 -11.51
N GLU A 93 14.84 32.19 -11.80
CA GLU A 93 15.30 33.41 -12.48
C GLU A 93 15.09 34.64 -11.58
N GLU A 94 16.07 35.52 -11.56
CA GLU A 94 16.04 36.77 -10.78
C GLU A 94 14.97 37.72 -11.36
N GLY A 95 13.87 37.93 -10.61
CA GLY A 95 12.77 38.83 -11.00
C GLY A 95 11.37 38.22 -10.98
N LEU A 96 11.24 36.90 -10.81
CA LEU A 96 9.93 36.23 -10.71
C LEU A 96 9.38 36.22 -9.28
N ARG A 97 8.05 36.27 -9.15
CA ARG A 97 7.36 36.17 -7.85
C ARG A 97 7.36 34.72 -7.36
N GLN A 98 7.53 34.54 -6.05
CA GLN A 98 7.38 33.23 -5.40
C GLN A 98 5.99 32.64 -5.68
N VAL A 99 5.93 31.34 -5.97
CA VAL A 99 4.65 30.65 -6.20
C VAL A 99 4.32 29.82 -4.97
N THR A 100 3.17 30.10 -4.36
CA THR A 100 2.61 29.33 -3.26
C THR A 100 1.52 28.41 -3.81
N ASN A 101 1.66 27.10 -3.60
CA ASN A 101 0.61 26.13 -3.90
C ASN A 101 0.02 25.59 -2.60
N GLU A 102 -1.27 25.82 -2.41
CA GLU A 102 -2.03 25.23 -1.32
C GLU A 102 -2.71 23.95 -1.81
N ARG A 103 -2.63 22.90 -1.01
CA ARG A 103 -3.36 21.66 -1.26
C ARG A 103 -4.00 21.16 0.02
N GLN A 104 -5.23 20.70 -0.08
CA GLN A 104 -5.90 20.02 1.03
C GLN A 104 -5.46 18.56 1.07
N VAL A 105 -5.11 18.08 2.26
CA VAL A 105 -4.71 16.70 2.52
C VAL A 105 -5.59 16.14 3.62
N SER A 106 -6.37 15.13 3.27
CA SER A 106 -7.17 14.38 4.24
C SER A 106 -6.26 13.66 5.24
N SER A 107 -6.66 13.71 6.50
CA SER A 107 -6.00 13.09 7.63
C SER A 107 -7.03 12.26 8.40
N ILE A 108 -6.57 11.15 8.96
CA ILE A 108 -7.38 10.21 9.73
C ILE A 108 -6.68 9.97 11.06
N THR A 109 -7.45 9.95 12.14
CA THR A 109 -7.01 9.54 13.47
C THR A 109 -7.94 8.44 13.95
N ILE A 110 -7.36 7.29 14.30
CA ILE A 110 -8.08 6.17 14.90
C ILE A 110 -7.58 6.06 16.34
N THR A 111 -8.47 6.34 17.28
CA THR A 111 -8.23 6.14 18.71
C THR A 111 -8.64 4.72 19.06
N LEU A 112 -7.71 3.92 19.60
CA LEU A 112 -7.99 2.58 20.11
C LEU A 112 -7.77 2.59 21.63
N SER A 113 -8.78 2.20 22.41
CA SER A 113 -8.70 2.24 23.88
C SER A 113 -9.24 0.97 24.52
N LYS A 114 -8.56 0.47 25.56
CA LYS A 114 -9.06 -0.59 26.44
C LYS A 114 -10.17 -0.08 27.37
N LYS A 115 -10.25 1.24 27.57
CA LYS A 115 -11.28 1.89 28.38
C LYS A 115 -12.48 2.26 27.50
N PRO A 116 -13.70 2.31 28.06
CA PRO A 116 -14.86 2.76 27.32
C PRO A 116 -14.66 4.19 26.84
N LEU A 117 -14.91 4.40 25.54
CA LEU A 117 -14.94 5.71 24.91
C LEU A 117 -16.39 6.23 24.84
N ASP A 118 -16.56 7.49 24.43
CA ASP A 118 -17.89 8.08 24.27
C ASP A 118 -18.68 7.36 23.17
N THR A 119 -19.72 6.62 23.58
CA THR A 119 -20.60 5.87 22.69
C THR A 119 -21.52 6.76 21.83
N SER A 120 -21.63 8.04 22.17
CA SER A 120 -22.44 9.01 21.42
C SER A 120 -21.67 9.68 20.26
N ASP A 121 -20.34 9.50 20.21
CA ASP A 121 -19.51 10.02 19.14
C ASP A 121 -19.84 9.34 17.80
N ILE A 122 -19.95 10.13 16.72
CA ILE A 122 -20.27 9.64 15.38
C ILE A 122 -19.24 8.64 14.83
N GLY A 123 -17.99 8.74 15.31
CA GLY A 123 -16.88 7.88 14.93
C GLY A 123 -16.73 6.66 15.83
N TYR A 124 -17.60 6.49 16.83
CA TYR A 124 -17.50 5.40 17.78
C TYR A 124 -17.81 4.03 17.16
N GLN A 125 -17.01 3.04 17.54
CA GLN A 125 -17.24 1.64 17.26
C GLN A 125 -16.94 0.81 18.51
N ALA A 126 -17.88 -0.08 18.85
CA ALA A 126 -17.75 -0.98 19.98
C ALA A 126 -16.64 -2.03 19.77
N PRO A 127 -16.11 -2.64 20.85
CA PRO A 127 -15.12 -3.69 20.74
C PRO A 127 -15.59 -4.89 19.91
N LEU A 128 -14.66 -5.49 19.17
CA LEU A 128 -14.93 -6.70 18.41
C LEU A 128 -15.26 -7.88 19.33
N THR A 129 -16.27 -8.65 18.95
CA THR A 129 -16.60 -9.93 19.60
C THR A 129 -15.53 -10.99 19.31
N GLU A 130 -15.47 -12.04 20.13
CA GLU A 130 -14.48 -13.11 19.96
C GLU A 130 -14.64 -13.85 18.61
N GLU A 131 -15.89 -14.02 18.16
CA GLU A 131 -16.20 -14.60 16.85
C GLU A 131 -15.63 -13.76 15.71
N GLU A 132 -15.87 -12.44 15.70
CA GLU A 132 -15.36 -11.53 14.67
C GLU A 132 -13.83 -11.48 14.63
N ARG A 133 -13.18 -11.60 15.78
CA ARG A 133 -11.71 -11.64 15.87
C ARG A 133 -11.12 -12.90 15.26
N SER A 134 -11.83 -14.03 15.37
CA SER A 134 -11.39 -15.34 14.85
C SER A 134 -11.51 -15.47 13.33
N GLN A 135 -12.30 -14.61 12.68
CA GLN A 135 -12.46 -14.65 11.23
C GLN A 135 -11.15 -14.30 10.51
N PRO A 136 -10.86 -14.87 9.33
CA PRO A 136 -9.70 -14.49 8.54
C PRO A 136 -9.88 -13.07 7.96
N ILE A 137 -8.80 -12.29 7.87
CA ILE A 137 -8.81 -11.04 7.09
C ILE A 137 -8.69 -11.45 5.62
N THR A 138 -9.75 -11.24 4.84
CA THR A 138 -9.68 -11.45 3.40
C THR A 138 -8.73 -10.40 2.80
N GLU A 139 -7.51 -10.81 2.42
CA GLU A 139 -6.65 -9.93 1.62
C GLU A 139 -7.42 -9.56 0.34
N PRO A 140 -7.42 -8.28 -0.07
CA PRO A 140 -7.99 -7.91 -1.35
C PRO A 140 -7.27 -8.71 -2.43
N ALA A 141 -8.02 -9.55 -3.15
CA ALA A 141 -7.48 -10.46 -4.14
C ALA A 141 -6.47 -9.71 -5.01
N LYS A 142 -5.19 -10.07 -4.90
CA LYS A 142 -4.13 -9.50 -5.72
C LYS A 142 -4.59 -9.71 -7.15
N ARG A 143 -5.03 -8.63 -7.82
CA ARG A 143 -5.35 -8.65 -9.25
C ARG A 143 -4.06 -9.08 -9.90
N THR A 144 -3.93 -10.38 -10.14
CA THR A 144 -2.84 -10.92 -10.93
C THR A 144 -2.94 -10.11 -12.21
N ARG A 145 -1.91 -9.30 -12.47
CA ARG A 145 -1.76 -8.69 -13.78
C ARG A 145 -1.63 -9.89 -14.70
N ARG A 146 -2.76 -10.35 -15.26
CA ARG A 146 -2.79 -11.31 -16.34
C ARG A 146 -1.88 -10.68 -17.38
N SER A 147 -0.65 -11.17 -17.42
CA SER A 147 0.28 -10.91 -18.50
C SER A 147 -0.53 -11.21 -19.75
N ARG A 148 -0.90 -10.16 -20.48
CA ARG A 148 -1.57 -10.28 -21.78
C ARG A 148 -0.63 -11.12 -22.63
N LYS A 149 -0.87 -12.43 -22.63
CA LYS A 149 -0.14 -13.39 -23.45
C LYS A 149 -0.58 -13.02 -24.87
N LYS A 150 0.32 -12.37 -25.61
CA LYS A 150 0.15 -12.14 -27.05
C LYS A 150 -0.28 -13.49 -27.66
N PRO A 151 -1.36 -13.56 -28.45
CA PRO A 151 -1.74 -14.80 -29.08
C PRO A 151 -0.62 -15.22 -30.03
N THR A 152 0.01 -16.35 -29.72
CA THR A 152 0.86 -17.08 -30.67
C THR A 152 -0.08 -17.64 -31.73
N ARG A 153 -0.04 -17.06 -32.94
CA ARG A 153 -0.67 -17.66 -34.13
C ARG A 153 -0.07 -19.06 -34.32
N SER A 154 -0.85 -20.08 -34.03
CA SER A 154 -0.57 -21.45 -34.45
C SER A 154 -0.98 -21.59 -35.91
N ASN A 155 0.00 -21.81 -36.79
CA ASN A 155 -0.22 -22.29 -38.14
C ASN A 155 -0.82 -23.70 -38.06
N ASN A 156 -2.08 -23.84 -38.48
CA ASN A 156 -2.55 -25.07 -39.10
C ASN A 156 -2.89 -24.70 -40.54
N ASN A 157 -2.17 -25.32 -41.47
CA ASN A 157 -2.48 -25.31 -42.89
C ASN A 157 -3.53 -26.41 -43.11
N GLU A 158 -4.70 -26.04 -43.59
CA GLU A 158 -5.56 -26.87 -44.44
C GLU A 158 -6.07 -25.94 -45.54
N ASP A 159 -5.84 -26.39 -46.78
CA ASP A 159 -6.01 -25.70 -48.05
C ASP A 159 -7.48 -25.46 -48.41
N ASP A 160 -7.80 -24.35 -49.07
CA ASP A 160 -8.73 -24.27 -50.23
C ASP A 160 -8.88 -22.81 -50.74
N ASP A 161 -8.35 -22.59 -51.95
CA ASP A 161 -8.71 -21.68 -53.05
C ASP A 161 -9.20 -20.22 -52.82
N GLU A 162 -8.36 -19.23 -53.18
CA GLU A 162 -8.65 -18.17 -54.18
C GLU A 162 -7.48 -17.15 -54.34
N GLU A 163 -7.42 -16.51 -55.52
CA GLU A 163 -6.30 -15.88 -56.25
C GLU A 163 -5.45 -14.74 -55.61
N PRO A 164 -4.26 -14.44 -56.21
CA PRO A 164 -3.22 -13.62 -55.58
C PRO A 164 -3.24 -12.15 -56.01
N THR A 165 -3.04 -11.24 -55.06
CA THR A 165 -2.48 -9.90 -55.36
C THR A 165 -1.27 -9.62 -54.45
N THR A 166 -0.11 -9.47 -55.08
CA THR A 166 1.16 -8.99 -54.47
C THR A 166 1.59 -7.74 -55.28
N PRO A 167 2.61 -6.92 -54.90
CA PRO A 167 3.74 -7.28 -54.03
C PRO A 167 4.44 -6.20 -53.16
N SER A 168 5.15 -6.71 -52.15
CA SER A 168 6.53 -6.37 -51.76
C SER A 168 6.85 -5.03 -51.08
N LYS A 169 7.51 -5.09 -49.91
CA LYS A 169 8.96 -4.75 -49.78
C LYS A 169 9.55 -4.97 -48.37
N ARG A 170 10.72 -5.65 -48.37
CA ARG A 170 11.92 -5.49 -47.49
C ARG A 170 11.72 -5.70 -45.98
N GLY A 171 12.32 -6.67 -45.28
CA GLY A 171 13.62 -7.33 -45.44
C GLY A 171 14.71 -6.60 -44.65
N LYS A 172 15.16 -7.15 -43.50
CA LYS A 172 16.58 -7.23 -43.05
C LYS A 172 16.78 -7.80 -41.62
N ASN A 173 17.35 -9.01 -41.60
CA ASN A 173 18.47 -9.53 -40.79
C ASN A 173 18.60 -9.33 -39.25
N ARG A 174 18.56 -10.49 -38.57
CA ARG A 174 19.64 -11.18 -37.80
C ARG A 174 20.38 -10.45 -36.66
N LYS A 175 20.23 -11.00 -35.45
CA LYS A 175 21.27 -11.55 -34.52
C LYS A 175 20.55 -11.97 -33.22
N GLY A 176 20.44 -13.23 -32.82
CA GLY A 176 21.52 -14.19 -32.58
C GLY A 176 21.92 -14.13 -31.09
N ARG A 177 21.26 -14.91 -30.22
CA ARG A 177 21.77 -15.25 -28.87
C ARG A 177 21.13 -16.55 -28.38
N GLY A 178 21.85 -17.65 -28.59
CA GLY A 178 21.51 -18.96 -28.06
C GLY A 178 21.49 -18.94 -26.53
N ARG A 179 20.47 -19.56 -25.94
CA ARG A 179 20.48 -19.96 -24.54
C ARG A 179 20.59 -21.48 -24.47
N ARG A 180 21.80 -21.89 -24.12
CA ARG A 180 22.27 -23.21 -23.73
C ARG A 180 21.25 -23.88 -22.80
N GLY A 181 20.78 -25.05 -23.20
CA GLY A 181 19.89 -25.89 -22.41
C GLY A 181 20.56 -26.42 -21.16
N LYS A 182 19.76 -26.58 -20.10
CA LYS A 182 20.07 -27.48 -18.98
C LYS A 182 18.93 -28.50 -18.93
N ARG A 183 19.20 -29.65 -19.54
CA ARG A 183 18.39 -30.88 -19.46
C ARG A 183 18.59 -31.45 -18.06
N ASN A 184 17.51 -31.58 -17.31
CA ASN A 184 17.40 -32.57 -16.24
C ASN A 184 17.46 -33.95 -16.88
N ASN A 185 18.26 -34.86 -16.33
CA ASN A 185 17.94 -36.27 -16.44
C ASN A 185 18.08 -36.97 -15.08
N ARG A 186 17.02 -37.70 -14.77
CA ARG A 186 16.83 -38.60 -13.65
C ARG A 186 17.61 -39.90 -13.88
N GLN A 187 17.67 -40.69 -12.79
CA GLN A 187 17.94 -42.14 -12.71
C GLN A 187 19.43 -42.51 -12.83
N ARG A 188 19.98 -43.41 -12.02
CA ARG A 188 19.44 -44.69 -11.53
C ARG A 188 20.26 -45.21 -10.33
N ASN A 189 19.58 -45.98 -9.48
CA ASN A 189 20.13 -46.98 -8.56
C ASN A 189 21.24 -47.86 -9.18
N ASN A 190 22.26 -48.23 -8.39
CA ASN A 190 22.43 -49.58 -7.79
C ASN A 190 23.89 -49.84 -7.38
N LYS A 191 23.99 -50.67 -6.33
CA LYS A 191 25.17 -51.32 -5.71
C LYS A 191 26.03 -50.47 -4.78
#